data_AF-A0A8I1A8I7-F1
#
_entry.id   AF-A0A8I1A8I7-F1
#
_cell.length_a   1.000
_cell.length_b   1.000
_cell.length_c   1.000
_cell.angle_alpha   90.00
_cell.angle_beta   90.00
_cell.angle_gamma   90.00
#
_symmetry.space_group_name_H-M   'P 1'
#
loop_
_entity.id
_entity.type
_entity.pdbx_description
1 polymer ?
#
loop_
_entity_poly.entity_id
_entity_poly.type
_entity_poly.pdbx_seq_one_letter_code
_entity_poly.pdbx_strand_id
1 'polypeptide(L)'
;MKKAIRRLWKQQESRELLDPVYHEQYCIYFEKEKIFFVSFINEIKKEEVFTNEKLVAQKLEPLYERFQSGIDDYLENVFASQKVWRFFDVNYGLDIRVNRQKEEPGWEVWMGEDLSFLTLQHREAREYVLGLITKGECWFQREAKKEMGLVL
;
A
#
# COMPACT_ATOMS: atom_id res chain seq x y z
N MET A 1 6.84 -3.58 11.10
CA MET A 1 5.38 -3.45 11.28
C MET A 1 4.86 -3.25 12.70
N LYS A 2 5.23 -3.99 13.77
CA LYS A 2 4.58 -3.83 15.12
C LYS A 2 4.51 -2.39 15.66
N LYS A 3 5.42 -1.49 15.27
CA LYS A 3 5.38 -0.06 15.64
C LYS A 3 4.58 0.80 14.66
N ALA A 4 4.46 0.36 13.41
CA ALA A 4 3.86 1.05 12.29
C ALA A 4 2.34 0.89 12.26
N ILE A 5 1.88 -0.37 12.34
CA ILE A 5 0.46 -0.70 12.52
C ILE A 5 -0.03 -0.09 13.83
N ARG A 6 0.79 -0.13 14.88
CA ARG A 6 0.52 0.57 16.15
C ARG A 6 0.50 2.10 16.06
N ARG A 7 1.11 2.70 15.03
CA ARG A 7 1.06 4.15 14.79
C ARG A 7 -0.20 4.53 14.02
N LEU A 8 -0.56 3.76 12.99
CA LEU A 8 -1.88 3.78 12.34
C LEU A 8 -3.01 3.62 13.38
N TRP A 9 -2.83 2.70 14.33
CA TRP A 9 -3.76 2.41 15.43
C TRP A 9 -4.01 3.60 16.36
N LYS A 10 -3.01 4.43 16.68
CA LYS A 10 -3.19 5.55 17.61
C LYS A 10 -4.02 6.71 17.05
N GLN A 11 -4.19 6.78 15.73
CA GLN A 11 -4.85 7.91 15.09
C GLN A 11 -6.34 7.68 14.78
N GLN A 12 -6.90 6.46 15.00
CA GLN A 12 -8.29 6.12 14.63
C GLN A 12 -8.64 6.47 13.16
N GLU A 13 -7.65 6.52 12.29
CA GLU A 13 -7.86 6.90 10.90
C GLU A 13 -8.18 5.65 10.06
N SER A 14 -9.12 5.81 9.11
CA SER A 14 -9.34 4.82 8.06
C SER A 14 -8.24 4.92 7.01
N ARG A 15 -7.84 3.77 6.45
CA ARG A 15 -6.91 3.68 5.33
C ARG A 15 -7.58 3.01 4.14
N GLU A 16 -7.41 3.62 2.98
CA GLU A 16 -7.98 3.12 1.74
C GLU A 16 -6.88 2.67 0.80
N LEU A 17 -7.09 1.49 0.24
CA LEU A 17 -6.26 0.87 -0.77
C LEU A 17 -7.11 0.73 -2.03
N LEU A 18 -6.63 1.28 -3.15
CA LEU A 18 -7.31 1.20 -4.44
C LEU A 18 -6.38 0.53 -5.43
N ASP A 19 -6.77 -0.64 -5.91
CA ASP A 19 -6.09 -1.38 -6.96
C ASP A 19 -6.70 -1.00 -8.33
N PRO A 20 -6.02 -0.15 -9.13
CA PRO A 20 -6.58 0.30 -10.40
C PRO A 20 -6.59 -0.79 -11.48
N VAL A 21 -5.75 -1.83 -11.34
CA VAL A 21 -5.61 -2.93 -12.32
C VAL A 21 -6.74 -3.93 -12.14
N TYR A 22 -6.98 -4.39 -10.91
CA TYR A 22 -7.98 -5.40 -10.60
C TYR A 22 -9.34 -4.82 -10.18
N HIS A 23 -9.43 -3.49 -10.07
CA HIS A 23 -10.63 -2.76 -9.64
C HIS A 23 -11.11 -3.19 -8.23
N GLU A 24 -10.14 -3.44 -7.35
CA GLU A 24 -10.37 -3.85 -5.97
C GLU A 24 -10.18 -2.64 -5.04
N GLN A 25 -11.06 -2.50 -4.07
CA GLN A 25 -10.93 -1.50 -3.01
C GLN A 25 -10.86 -2.19 -1.65
N TYR A 26 -9.97 -1.70 -0.80
CA TYR A 26 -9.83 -2.14 0.57
C TYR A 26 -9.93 -0.94 1.50
N CYS A 27 -10.69 -1.07 2.58
CA CYS A 27 -10.75 -0.09 3.65
C CYS A 27 -10.39 -0.77 4.96
N ILE A 28 -9.42 -0.20 5.66
CA ILE A 28 -8.93 -0.70 6.94
C ILE A 28 -9.19 0.40 7.95
N TYR A 29 -10.04 0.11 8.94
CA TYR A 29 -10.32 1.07 10.00
C TYR A 29 -10.25 0.39 11.36
N PHE A 30 -9.99 1.21 12.36
CA PHE A 30 -9.71 0.75 13.72
C PHE A 30 -10.81 1.28 14.64
N GLU A 31 -11.46 0.38 15.38
CA GLU A 31 -12.42 0.76 16.41
C GLU A 31 -12.11 0.00 17.70
N LYS A 32 -11.75 0.73 18.76
CA LYS A 32 -11.33 0.17 20.06
C LYS A 32 -10.13 -0.77 19.89
N GLU A 33 -10.34 -2.08 20.12
CA GLU A 33 -9.33 -3.15 20.01
C GLU A 33 -9.57 -4.03 18.78
N LYS A 34 -10.45 -3.61 17.87
CA LYS A 34 -10.81 -4.35 16.65
C LYS A 34 -10.28 -3.62 15.42
N ILE A 35 -9.82 -4.41 14.47
CA ILE A 35 -9.38 -3.97 13.15
C ILE A 35 -10.38 -4.51 12.15
N PHE A 36 -11.02 -3.61 11.41
CA PHE A 36 -11.99 -3.95 10.39
C PHE A 36 -11.30 -3.86 9.04
N PHE A 37 -11.32 -4.98 8.32
CA PHE A 37 -10.82 -5.07 6.95
C PHE A 37 -12.00 -5.28 6.03
N VAL A 38 -12.36 -4.24 5.30
CA VAL A 38 -13.44 -4.27 4.32
C VAL A 38 -12.83 -4.36 2.94
N SER A 39 -13.18 -5.39 2.18
CA SER A 39 -12.83 -5.50 0.77
C SER A 39 -14.07 -5.32 -0.08
N PHE A 40 -13.93 -4.62 -1.19
CA PHE A 40 -14.92 -4.47 -2.24
C PHE A 40 -14.30 -4.95 -3.56
N ILE A 41 -14.69 -6.14 -3.99
CA ILE A 41 -14.12 -6.84 -5.16
C ILE A 41 -15.28 -7.31 -6.02
N ASN A 42 -15.32 -6.92 -7.30
CA ASN A 42 -16.42 -7.28 -8.23
C ASN A 42 -17.81 -6.99 -7.64
N GLU A 43 -17.99 -5.82 -7.04
CA GLU A 43 -19.23 -5.38 -6.38
C GLU A 43 -19.61 -6.17 -5.10
N ILE A 44 -18.79 -7.12 -4.68
CA ILE A 44 -18.99 -7.90 -3.46
C ILE A 44 -18.25 -7.21 -2.31
N LYS A 45 -19.03 -6.72 -1.34
CA LYS A 45 -18.50 -6.22 -0.06
C LYS A 45 -18.33 -7.38 0.91
N LYS A 46 -17.12 -7.56 1.42
CA LYS A 46 -16.81 -8.48 2.51
C LYS A 46 -16.14 -7.71 3.64
N GLU A 47 -16.57 -7.97 4.87
CA GLU A 47 -15.97 -7.40 6.07
C GLU A 47 -15.41 -8.53 6.93
N GLU A 48 -14.15 -8.38 7.34
CA GLU A 48 -13.48 -9.27 8.27
C GLU A 48 -13.01 -8.47 9.47
N VAL A 49 -13.22 -9.01 10.67
CA VAL A 49 -12.85 -8.37 11.93
C VAL A 49 -11.68 -9.13 12.56
N PHE A 50 -10.60 -8.41 12.83
CA PHE A 50 -9.41 -8.95 13.44
C PHE A 50 -9.15 -8.30 14.80
N THR A 51 -8.59 -9.07 15.72
CA THR A 51 -8.07 -8.59 17.01
C THR A 51 -6.54 -8.63 17.06
N ASN A 52 -5.91 -9.09 15.97
CA ASN A 52 -4.46 -9.29 15.88
C ASN A 52 -3.91 -8.67 14.59
N GLU A 53 -2.97 -7.74 14.75
CA GLU A 53 -2.26 -7.06 13.67
C GLU A 53 -1.57 -8.03 12.70
N LYS A 54 -1.03 -9.14 13.20
CA LYS A 54 -0.35 -10.14 12.36
C LYS A 54 -1.30 -10.71 11.29
N LEU A 55 -2.58 -10.88 11.61
CA LEU A 55 -3.56 -11.42 10.67
C LEU A 55 -3.90 -10.39 9.58
N VAL A 56 -3.93 -9.11 9.91
CA VAL A 56 -4.14 -8.03 8.93
C VAL A 56 -2.93 -7.91 8.02
N ALA A 57 -1.71 -8.01 8.56
CA ALA A 57 -0.49 -8.03 7.77
C ALA A 57 -0.47 -9.20 6.77
N GLN A 58 -0.84 -10.41 7.22
CA GLN A 58 -0.97 -11.58 6.34
C GLN A 58 -2.01 -11.41 5.24
N LYS A 59 -3.05 -10.60 5.48
CA LYS A 59 -4.06 -10.27 4.45
C LYS A 59 -3.56 -9.26 3.43
N LEU A 60 -2.72 -8.32 3.87
CA LEU A 60 -2.13 -7.31 2.99
C LEU A 60 -0.93 -7.81 2.19
N GLU A 61 -0.19 -8.77 2.72
CA GLU A 61 1.04 -9.25 2.09
C GLU A 61 0.88 -9.70 0.63
N PRO A 62 -0.12 -10.54 0.26
CA PRO A 62 -0.33 -10.91 -1.15
C PRO A 62 -0.62 -9.72 -2.07
N LEU A 63 -1.26 -8.68 -1.53
CA LEU A 63 -1.57 -7.45 -2.28
C LEU A 63 -0.29 -6.65 -2.56
N TYR A 64 0.60 -6.51 -1.57
CA TYR A 64 1.87 -5.82 -1.74
C TYR A 64 2.87 -6.62 -2.58
N GLU A 65 2.87 -7.95 -2.49
CA GLU A 65 3.64 -8.81 -3.41
C GLU A 65 3.21 -8.60 -4.86
N ARG A 66 1.90 -8.53 -5.10
CA ARG A 66 1.32 -8.25 -6.42
C ARG A 66 1.70 -6.86 -6.93
N PHE A 67 1.66 -5.84 -6.08
CA PHE A 67 2.12 -4.49 -6.40
C PHE A 67 3.60 -4.45 -6.78
N GLN A 68 4.42 -5.19 -6.04
CA GLN A 68 5.85 -5.28 -6.30
C GLN A 68 6.14 -5.99 -7.63
N SER A 69 5.51 -7.13 -7.87
CA SER A 69 5.76 -7.93 -9.08
C SER A 69 5.17 -7.31 -10.34
N GLY A 70 4.04 -6.62 -10.21
CA GLY A 70 3.30 -6.01 -11.32
C GLY A 70 3.53 -4.51 -11.48
N ILE A 71 4.53 -3.92 -10.83
CA ILE A 71 4.68 -2.45 -10.71
C ILE A 71 4.54 -1.70 -12.03
N ASP A 72 5.06 -2.26 -13.12
CA ASP A 72 5.01 -1.66 -14.45
C ASP A 72 3.56 -1.61 -14.97
N ASP A 73 2.77 -2.69 -14.79
CA ASP A 73 1.35 -2.73 -15.16
C ASP A 73 0.52 -1.70 -14.38
N TYR A 74 0.82 -1.49 -13.09
CA TYR A 74 0.13 -0.47 -12.29
C TYR A 74 0.46 0.94 -12.78
N LEU A 75 1.74 1.23 -13.05
CA LEU A 75 2.16 2.54 -13.56
C LEU A 75 1.57 2.84 -14.93
N GLU A 76 1.55 1.84 -15.82
CA GLU A 76 0.92 1.95 -17.14
C GLU A 76 -0.59 2.15 -17.02
N ASN A 77 -1.26 1.41 -16.13
CA ASN A 77 -2.70 1.56 -15.92
C ASN A 77 -3.05 2.96 -15.38
N VAL A 78 -2.32 3.45 -14.39
CA VAL A 78 -2.48 4.83 -13.86
C VAL A 78 -2.29 5.85 -14.98
N PHE A 79 -1.25 5.66 -15.79
CA PHE A 79 -0.93 6.57 -16.89
C PHE A 79 -2.00 6.56 -18.01
N ALA A 80 -2.49 5.39 -18.40
CA ALA A 80 -3.46 5.23 -19.48
C ALA A 80 -4.89 5.62 -19.05
N SER A 81 -5.31 5.23 -17.84
CA SER A 81 -6.70 5.35 -17.40
C SER A 81 -6.99 6.61 -16.58
N GLN A 82 -5.96 7.39 -16.22
CA GLN A 82 -6.05 8.50 -15.26
C GLN A 82 -6.63 8.10 -13.88
N LYS A 83 -6.71 6.80 -13.59
CA LYS A 83 -7.09 6.30 -12.27
C LYS A 83 -5.96 6.53 -11.28
N VAL A 84 -6.35 6.67 -10.02
CA VAL A 84 -5.41 6.80 -8.90
C VAL A 84 -5.08 5.42 -8.37
N TRP A 85 -3.79 5.14 -8.22
CA TRP A 85 -3.36 4.02 -7.38
C TRP A 85 -3.14 4.52 -5.96
N ARG A 86 -3.89 3.97 -5.00
CA ARG A 86 -3.77 4.32 -3.58
C ARG A 86 -3.25 3.13 -2.81
N PHE A 87 -2.18 3.33 -2.06
CA PHE A 87 -1.71 2.40 -1.06
C PHE A 87 -1.15 3.19 0.13
N PHE A 88 -0.55 2.52 1.11
CA PHE A 88 0.10 3.24 2.21
C PHE A 88 1.43 2.59 2.55
N ASP A 89 2.35 3.37 3.05
CA ASP A 89 3.57 2.83 3.61
C ASP A 89 3.21 2.02 4.87
N VAL A 90 3.33 0.70 4.81
CA VAL A 90 3.00 -0.20 5.93
C VAL A 90 3.92 -0.02 7.15
N ASN A 91 5.06 0.67 6.99
CA ASN A 91 6.03 0.97 8.05
C ASN A 91 5.81 2.34 8.71
N TYR A 92 5.28 3.33 7.99
CA TYR A 92 5.07 4.67 8.54
C TYR A 92 3.59 5.09 8.60
N GLY A 93 2.71 4.32 7.98
CA GLY A 93 1.28 4.59 7.92
C GLY A 93 0.90 5.78 7.05
N LEU A 94 1.79 6.17 6.14
CA LEU A 94 1.62 7.31 5.25
C LEU A 94 0.84 6.90 4.00
N ASP A 95 -0.20 7.65 3.68
CA ASP A 95 -0.97 7.45 2.45
C ASP A 95 -0.12 7.78 1.24
N ILE A 96 -0.10 6.88 0.26
CA ILE A 96 0.61 7.05 -1.00
C ILE A 96 -0.43 7.11 -2.12
N ARG A 97 -0.34 8.13 -2.96
CA ARG A 97 -1.16 8.25 -4.17
C ARG A 97 -0.24 8.42 -5.37
N VAL A 98 -0.36 7.49 -6.32
CA VAL A 98 0.31 7.60 -7.62
C VAL A 98 -0.75 8.01 -8.64
N ASN A 99 -0.54 9.16 -9.27
CA ASN A 99 -1.41 9.66 -10.34
C ASN A 99 -0.57 9.96 -11.60
N ARG A 100 -1.29 10.14 -12.70
CA ARG A 100 -0.75 10.82 -13.88
C ARG A 100 -0.78 12.34 -13.62
N GLN A 101 0.28 13.03 -14.03
CA GLN A 101 0.32 14.49 -14.05
C GLN A 101 -0.83 15.07 -14.90
N LYS A 102 -1.40 16.20 -14.45
CA LYS A 102 -2.53 16.85 -15.12
C LYS A 102 -2.13 17.58 -16.40
N GLU A 103 -0.97 18.23 -16.37
CA GLU A 103 -0.54 19.16 -17.44
C GLU A 103 0.39 18.47 -18.44
N GLU A 104 1.17 17.47 -18.01
CA GLU A 104 2.19 16.80 -18.82
C GLU A 104 2.05 15.26 -18.77
N PRO A 105 2.60 14.52 -19.76
CA PRO A 105 2.61 13.06 -19.76
C PRO A 105 3.67 12.51 -18.79
N GLY A 106 3.41 12.62 -17.48
CA GLY A 106 4.28 12.09 -16.43
C GLY A 106 3.53 11.51 -15.23
N TRP A 107 4.28 11.14 -14.20
CA TRP A 107 3.78 10.61 -12.93
C TRP A 107 3.99 11.63 -11.82
N GLU A 108 3.03 11.66 -10.90
CA GLU A 108 3.09 12.37 -9.63
C GLU A 108 2.86 11.36 -8.50
N VAL A 109 3.71 11.40 -7.47
CA VAL A 109 3.56 10.58 -6.27
C VAL A 109 3.41 11.49 -5.07
N TRP A 110 2.29 11.35 -4.38
CA TRP A 110 1.94 12.11 -3.19
C TRP A 110 2.07 11.23 -1.95
N MET A 111 2.64 11.79 -0.88
CA MET A 111 2.70 11.17 0.44
C MET A 111 1.87 12.02 1.39
N GLY A 112 0.69 11.54 1.78
CA GLY A 112 -0.32 12.35 2.45
C GLY A 112 -0.75 13.52 1.56
N GLU A 113 -0.59 14.75 2.06
CA GLU A 113 -0.92 15.98 1.34
C GLU A 113 0.27 16.56 0.54
N ASP A 114 1.47 16.01 0.72
CA ASP A 114 2.70 16.54 0.12
C ASP A 114 3.04 15.87 -1.21
N LEU A 115 3.21 16.66 -2.28
CA LEU A 115 3.75 16.19 -3.55
C LEU A 115 5.23 15.82 -3.32
N SER A 116 5.51 14.52 -3.32
CA SER A 116 6.81 14.00 -2.91
C SER A 116 7.73 13.67 -4.07
N PHE A 117 7.16 13.38 -5.25
CA PHE A 117 7.92 13.04 -6.44
C PHE A 117 7.17 13.36 -7.72
N LEU A 118 7.92 13.86 -8.72
CA LEU A 118 7.41 14.21 -10.04
C LEU A 118 8.44 13.77 -11.09
N THR A 119 8.00 13.04 -12.10
CA THR A 119 8.90 12.66 -13.21
C THR A 119 8.13 12.41 -14.50
N LEU A 120 8.80 12.64 -15.63
CA LEU A 120 8.35 12.24 -16.96
C LEU A 120 8.90 10.86 -17.37
N GLN A 121 9.79 10.28 -16.56
CA GLN A 121 10.48 9.03 -16.88
C GLN A 121 9.85 7.86 -16.13
N HIS A 122 9.32 6.89 -16.89
CA HIS A 122 8.73 5.66 -16.35
C HIS A 122 9.69 4.94 -15.38
N ARG A 123 10.97 4.82 -15.77
CA ARG A 123 11.99 4.15 -14.96
C ARG A 123 12.17 4.81 -13.60
N GLU A 124 12.15 6.13 -13.53
CA GLU A 124 12.31 6.85 -12.26
C GLU A 124 11.07 6.68 -11.37
N ALA A 125 9.87 6.75 -11.95
CA ALA A 125 8.62 6.48 -11.25
C ALA A 125 8.60 5.06 -10.68
N ARG A 126 9.01 4.08 -11.49
CA ARG A 126 9.16 2.68 -11.09
C ARG A 126 10.09 2.53 -9.90
N GLU A 127 11.32 3.01 -9.97
CA GLU A 127 12.28 2.85 -8.87
C GLU A 127 11.85 3.59 -7.60
N TYR A 128 11.21 4.75 -7.74
CA TYR A 128 10.68 5.51 -6.60
C TYR A 128 9.54 4.76 -5.91
N VAL A 129 8.50 4.37 -6.65
CA VAL A 129 7.34 3.64 -6.12
C VAL A 129 7.75 2.26 -5.61
N LEU A 130 8.64 1.56 -6.32
CA LEU A 130 9.22 0.32 -5.84
C LEU A 130 9.95 0.55 -4.52
N GLY A 131 10.67 1.66 -4.38
CA GLY A 131 11.29 2.07 -3.11
C GLY A 131 10.27 2.24 -1.98
N LEU A 132 9.11 2.83 -2.24
CA LEU A 132 8.04 2.97 -1.25
C LEU A 132 7.40 1.63 -0.86
N ILE A 133 7.34 0.68 -1.79
CA ILE A 133 6.82 -0.68 -1.55
C ILE A 133 7.88 -1.57 -0.87
N THR A 134 9.14 -1.46 -1.27
CA THR A 134 10.21 -2.45 -0.98
C THR A 134 11.33 -1.93 -0.08
N LYS A 135 11.73 -0.65 -0.18
CA LYS A 135 12.82 -0.07 0.62
C LYS A 135 12.33 0.41 1.98
N GLY A 136 11.87 -0.58 2.74
CA GLY A 136 11.95 -0.63 4.20
C GLY A 136 12.24 -2.03 4.75
N GLU A 137 12.63 -2.98 3.88
CA GLU A 137 12.49 -4.45 4.07
C GLU A 137 11.02 -4.87 4.08
N CYS A 138 10.64 -5.85 3.24
CA CYS A 138 9.38 -6.57 3.44
C CYS A 138 9.41 -7.17 4.86
N TRP A 139 8.53 -6.72 5.75
CA TRP A 139 8.63 -7.07 7.18
C TRP A 139 8.47 -8.56 7.47
N PHE A 140 7.83 -9.32 6.58
CA PHE A 140 7.76 -10.78 6.68
C PHE A 140 9.14 -11.44 6.54
N GLN A 141 9.97 -10.94 5.60
CA GLN A 141 11.34 -11.41 5.39
C GLN A 141 12.27 -11.12 6.58
N ARG A 142 11.90 -10.22 7.49
CA ARG A 142 12.67 -9.92 8.70
C ARG A 142 12.18 -10.64 9.95
N GLU A 143 10.89 -10.94 10.06
CA GLU A 143 10.34 -11.72 11.18
C GLU A 143 10.56 -13.23 10.99
N ALA A 144 10.44 -13.78 9.77
CA ALA A 144 10.75 -15.18 9.50
C ALA A 144 12.23 -15.52 9.74
N LYS A 145 13.15 -14.61 9.38
CA LYS A 145 14.58 -14.80 9.67
C LYS A 145 14.91 -14.70 11.17
N LYS A 146 14.10 -13.99 11.98
CA LYS A 146 14.24 -13.94 13.44
C LYS A 146 13.66 -15.15 14.16
N GLU A 147 12.52 -15.67 13.71
CA GLU A 147 11.94 -16.90 14.28
C GLU A 147 12.79 -18.16 13.95
N MET A 148 13.56 -18.14 12.86
CA MET A 148 14.48 -19.23 12.45
C MET A 148 15.94 -19.05 12.92
N GLY A 149 16.29 -17.94 13.60
CA GLY A 149 17.66 -17.68 14.04
C GLY A 149 18.69 -17.41 12.93
N LEU A 150 18.25 -16.92 11.77
CA LEU A 150 19.06 -16.74 10.55
C LEU A 150 19.35 -15.27 10.20
N VAL A 151 19.30 -14.36 11.18
CA VAL A 151 19.93 -13.03 11.05
C VAL A 151 21.12 -12.99 12.01
N LEU A 152 22.33 -12.80 11.48
CA LEU A 152 23.52 -12.43 12.25
C LEU A 152 23.35 -11.02 12.83
#